data_AF-A0A7G9Z6W3-F1
#
_entry.id   AF-A0A7G9Z6W3-F1
#
_cell.length_a   1.000
_cell.length_b   1.000
_cell.length_c   1.000
_cell.angle_alpha   90.00
_cell.angle_beta   90.00
_cell.angle_gamma   90.00
#
_symmetry.space_group_name_H-M   'P 1'
#
loop_
_entity.id
_entity.type
_entity.pdbx_description
1 polymer ?
#
loop_
_entity_poly.entity_id
_entity_poly.type
_entity_poly.pdbx_seq_one_letter_code
_entity_poly.pdbx_strand_id
1 'polypeptide(L)'
;MLIELENVLSHLSQLFNLEITPKEKSVNLHKANDHLFRVTLDCYKLLWIRLLDQLKMIEGDNSVRKLGLNISEGEFTMKLQKIKKLAQEARNIEMKAVGISPMSSIDKYKEVVKNSYELIDKRDDIKISEIKSLKRFISTKEFLIGIVIGIFGGMISGYLLLFI
;
A
#
# COMPACT_ATOMS: atom_id res chain seq x y z
N MET A 1 -0.28 17.31 -5.02
CA MET A 1 0.45 16.83 -6.21
C MET A 1 0.26 17.74 -7.42
N LEU A 2 -0.95 17.93 -7.97
CA LEU A 2 -1.18 18.78 -9.14
C LEU A 2 -0.77 20.24 -8.91
N ILE A 3 -1.23 20.86 -7.82
CA ILE A 3 -0.91 22.25 -7.46
C ILE A 3 0.60 22.48 -7.36
N GLU A 4 1.33 21.53 -6.75
CA GLU A 4 2.78 21.67 -6.61
C GLU A 4 3.48 21.53 -7.97
N LEU A 5 3.01 20.66 -8.88
CA LEU A 5 3.52 20.59 -10.25
C LEU A 5 3.21 21.86 -11.07
N GLU A 6 2.02 22.44 -10.90
CA GLU A 6 1.66 23.73 -11.49
C GLU A 6 2.58 24.84 -10.97
N ASN A 7 2.92 24.82 -9.67
CA ASN A 7 3.90 25.75 -9.09
C ASN A 7 5.31 25.55 -9.67
N VAL A 8 5.75 24.31 -9.88
CA VAL A 8 7.01 24.03 -10.59
C VAL A 8 7.00 24.70 -11.96
N LEU A 9 5.96 24.46 -12.77
CA LEU A 9 5.85 24.99 -14.12
C LEU A 9 5.75 26.52 -14.13
N SER A 10 4.99 27.12 -13.21
CA SER A 10 4.86 28.56 -13.05
C SER A 10 6.20 29.24 -12.73
N HIS A 11 7.00 28.66 -11.85
CA HIS A 11 8.33 29.17 -11.56
C HIS A 11 9.31 28.97 -12.73
N LEU A 12 9.24 27.83 -13.43
CA LEU A 12 10.06 27.60 -14.62
C LEU A 12 9.71 28.54 -15.77
N SER A 13 8.44 28.90 -15.97
CA SER A 13 8.04 29.82 -17.03
C SER A 13 8.63 31.22 -16.83
N GLN A 14 8.82 31.66 -15.58
CA GLN A 14 9.46 32.95 -15.28
C GLN A 14 10.92 33.01 -15.76
N LEU A 15 11.62 31.89 -15.92
CA LEU A 15 13.01 31.90 -16.41
C LEU A 15 13.12 32.46 -17.84
N PHE A 16 12.05 32.35 -18.63
CA PHE A 16 11.94 32.86 -19.99
C PHE A 16 11.43 34.31 -20.05
N ASN A 17 11.01 34.88 -18.92
CA ASN A 17 10.62 36.28 -18.85
C ASN A 17 11.87 37.18 -19.01
N LEU A 18 11.80 38.13 -19.94
CA LEU A 18 12.87 39.10 -20.23
C LEU A 18 12.87 40.27 -19.24
N GLU A 19 11.77 40.50 -18.53
CA GLU A 19 11.58 41.62 -17.60
C GLU A 19 12.15 41.35 -16.20
N ILE A 20 12.51 40.10 -15.89
CA ILE A 20 13.04 39.73 -14.58
C ILE A 20 14.57 39.62 -14.57
N THR A 21 15.17 40.00 -13.45
CA THR A 21 16.61 40.02 -13.26
C THR A 21 17.20 38.60 -13.15
N PRO A 22 18.52 38.42 -13.41
CA PRO A 22 19.20 37.14 -13.18
C PRO A 22 19.05 36.60 -11.75
N LYS A 23 18.99 37.49 -10.76
CA LYS A 23 18.76 37.12 -9.35
C LYS A 23 17.37 36.52 -9.15
N GLU A 24 16.35 37.13 -9.73
CA GLU A 24 14.97 36.60 -9.68
C GLU A 24 14.83 35.29 -10.43
N LYS A 25 15.56 35.09 -11.54
CA LYS A 25 15.63 33.79 -12.23
C LYS A 25 16.18 32.70 -11.32
N SER A 26 17.27 32.99 -10.60
CA SER A 26 17.85 32.04 -9.62
C SER A 26 16.85 31.70 -8.50
N VAL A 27 16.14 32.69 -7.97
CA VAL A 27 15.09 32.48 -6.95
C VAL A 27 13.96 31.60 -7.48
N ASN A 28 13.48 31.85 -8.71
CA ASN A 28 12.45 31.02 -9.32
C ASN A 28 12.92 29.59 -9.56
N LEU A 29 14.15 29.39 -10.01
CA LEU A 29 14.72 28.05 -10.17
C LEU A 29 14.78 27.29 -8.84
N HIS A 30 15.20 27.96 -7.76
CA HIS A 30 15.22 27.36 -6.43
C HIS A 30 13.81 26.97 -5.95
N LYS A 31 12.83 27.85 -6.12
CA LYS A 31 11.42 27.55 -5.78
C LYS A 31 10.87 26.39 -6.59
N ALA A 32 11.13 26.35 -7.90
CA ALA A 32 10.72 25.23 -8.74
C ALA A 32 11.30 23.90 -8.23
N ASN A 33 12.58 23.90 -7.81
CA ASN A 33 13.22 22.72 -7.24
C ASN A 33 12.57 22.31 -5.90
N ASP A 34 12.25 23.26 -5.02
CA ASP A 34 11.58 22.97 -3.75
C ASP A 34 10.20 22.35 -3.95
N HIS A 35 9.40 22.88 -4.88
CA HIS A 35 8.10 22.30 -5.24
C HIS A 35 8.24 20.89 -5.82
N LEU A 36 9.26 20.66 -6.67
CA LEU A 36 9.52 19.35 -7.23
C LEU A 36 9.87 18.32 -6.14
N PHE A 37 10.66 18.72 -5.14
CA PHE A 37 10.95 17.84 -4.00
C PHE A 37 9.69 17.51 -3.19
N ARG A 38 8.80 18.48 -2.96
CA ARG A 38 7.53 18.25 -2.26
C ARG A 38 6.65 17.25 -3.03
N VAL A 39 6.49 17.43 -4.34
CA VAL A 39 5.76 16.47 -5.20
C VAL A 39 6.37 15.08 -5.09
N THR A 40 7.70 14.99 -5.20
CA THR A 40 8.41 13.71 -5.15
C THR A 40 8.18 12.99 -3.82
N LEU A 41 8.26 13.73 -2.71
CA LEU A 41 7.99 13.19 -1.37
C LEU A 41 6.54 12.69 -1.27
N ASP A 42 5.56 13.46 -1.75
CA ASP A 42 4.16 13.07 -1.74
C ASP A 42 3.91 11.81 -2.57
N CYS A 43 4.53 11.68 -3.74
CA CYS A 43 4.46 10.48 -4.56
C CYS A 43 4.95 9.24 -3.79
N TYR A 44 6.10 9.33 -3.11
CA TYR A 44 6.61 8.20 -2.32
C TYR A 44 5.72 7.87 -1.12
N LYS A 45 5.10 8.85 -0.46
CA LYS A 45 4.12 8.60 0.62
C LYS A 45 2.89 7.87 0.12
N LEU A 46 2.32 8.31 -1.01
CA LEU A 46 1.17 7.66 -1.63
C LEU A 46 1.50 6.23 -2.05
N LEU A 47 2.69 6.05 -2.64
CA LEU A 47 3.18 4.73 -3.02
C LEU A 47 3.34 3.83 -1.79
N TRP A 48 3.93 4.32 -0.70
CA TRP A 48 4.02 3.58 0.55
C TRP A 48 2.64 3.16 1.07
N ILE A 49 1.65 4.05 1.10
CA ILE A 49 0.28 3.72 1.54
C ILE A 49 -0.26 2.56 0.70
N ARG A 50 -0.11 2.63 -0.63
CA ARG A 50 -0.59 1.58 -1.54
C ARG A 50 0.11 0.24 -1.33
N LEU A 51 1.42 0.25 -1.08
CA LEU A 51 2.18 -0.98 -0.81
C LEU A 51 1.85 -1.55 0.56
N LEU A 52 1.64 -0.69 1.57
CA LEU A 52 1.20 -1.10 2.90
C LEU A 52 -0.16 -1.80 2.85
N ASP A 53 -1.10 -1.30 2.05
CA ASP A 53 -2.40 -1.98 1.87
C ASP A 53 -2.23 -3.39 1.30
N GLN A 54 -1.36 -3.58 0.31
CA GLN A 54 -1.05 -4.92 -0.23
C GLN A 54 -0.41 -5.82 0.82
N LEU A 55 0.55 -5.30 1.58
CA LEU A 55 1.21 -6.03 2.66
C LEU A 55 0.22 -6.40 3.77
N LYS A 56 -0.75 -5.53 4.09
CA LYS A 56 -1.84 -5.81 5.04
C LYS A 56 -2.79 -6.89 4.54
N MET A 57 -3.07 -6.95 3.24
CA MET A 57 -3.87 -8.02 2.65
C MET A 57 -3.18 -9.38 2.80
N ILE A 58 -1.84 -9.41 2.65
CA ILE A 58 -1.04 -10.61 2.93
C ILE A 58 -1.05 -10.90 4.44
N GLU A 59 -0.77 -9.89 5.28
CA GLU A 59 -0.76 -9.99 6.75
C GLU A 59 -2.10 -10.49 7.30
N GLY A 60 -3.23 -10.14 6.69
CA GLY A 60 -4.57 -10.51 7.13
C GLY A 60 -5.02 -11.92 6.74
N ASP A 61 -4.43 -12.54 5.71
CA ASP A 61 -4.83 -13.88 5.25
C ASP A 61 -3.83 -14.96 5.70
N ASN A 62 -4.22 -15.70 6.74
CA ASN A 62 -3.43 -16.80 7.32
C ASN A 62 -3.00 -17.85 6.30
N SER A 63 -3.85 -18.21 5.33
CA SER A 63 -3.49 -19.20 4.30
C SER A 63 -2.47 -18.63 3.33
N VAL A 64 -2.62 -17.36 2.95
CA VAL A 64 -1.64 -16.67 2.09
C VAL A 64 -0.31 -16.52 2.79
N ARG A 65 -0.26 -16.13 4.08
CA ARG A 65 1.01 -16.04 4.82
C ARG A 65 1.74 -17.36 4.92
N LYS A 66 1.01 -18.46 5.10
CA LYS A 66 1.58 -19.79 5.31
C LYS A 66 2.00 -20.49 4.02
N LEU A 67 1.24 -20.31 2.95
CA LEU A 67 1.38 -21.12 1.73
C LEU A 67 1.57 -20.28 0.46
N GLY A 68 1.25 -18.99 0.50
CA GLY A 68 1.31 -18.09 -0.65
C GLY A 68 2.60 -17.29 -0.79
N LEU A 69 3.59 -17.54 0.08
CA LEU A 69 4.87 -16.82 0.10
C LEU A 69 6.04 -17.79 -0.12
N ASN A 70 7.10 -17.29 -0.78
CA ASN A 70 8.38 -18.00 -0.97
C ASN A 70 9.35 -17.76 0.21
N ILE A 71 8.84 -17.31 1.35
CA ILE A 71 9.56 -17.11 2.61
C ILE A 71 8.69 -17.64 3.76
N SER A 72 9.29 -17.84 4.93
CA SER A 72 8.53 -18.26 6.11
C SER A 72 7.62 -17.15 6.65
N GLU A 73 6.54 -17.53 7.35
CA GLU A 73 5.63 -16.58 8.02
C GLU A 73 6.37 -15.69 9.05
N GLY A 74 7.33 -16.27 9.78
CA GLY A 74 8.16 -15.54 10.73
C GLY A 74 9.05 -14.51 10.04
N GLU A 75 9.68 -14.88 8.93
CA GLU A 75 10.50 -13.95 8.14
C GLU A 75 9.66 -12.81 7.54
N PHE A 76 8.47 -13.12 7.01
CA PHE A 76 7.54 -12.11 6.51
C PHE A 76 7.17 -11.10 7.60
N THR A 77 6.77 -11.59 8.77
CA THR A 77 6.34 -10.76 9.91
C THR A 77 7.48 -9.85 10.37
N MET A 78 8.69 -10.39 10.52
CA MET A 78 9.87 -9.63 10.92
C MET A 78 10.20 -8.52 9.89
N LYS A 79 10.22 -8.85 8.59
CA LYS A 79 10.48 -7.86 7.52
C LYS A 79 9.41 -6.78 7.48
N LEU A 80 8.13 -7.15 7.62
CA LEU A 80 7.03 -6.19 7.65
C LEU A 80 7.14 -5.22 8.84
N GLN A 81 7.46 -5.72 10.03
CA GLN A 81 7.71 -4.87 11.21
C GLN A 81 8.89 -3.92 10.98
N LYS A 82 9.99 -4.40 10.38
CA LYS A 82 11.14 -3.55 10.02
C LYS A 82 10.73 -2.43 9.06
N ILE A 83 9.94 -2.74 8.03
CA ILE A 83 9.44 -1.74 7.07
C ILE A 83 8.53 -0.71 7.76
N LYS A 84 7.60 -1.15 8.63
CA LYS A 84 6.75 -0.26 9.43
C LYS A 84 7.59 0.70 10.29
N LYS A 85 8.68 0.21 10.89
CA LYS A 85 9.63 1.04 11.66
C LYS A 85 10.36 2.06 10.77
N LEU A 86 10.87 1.63 9.60
CA LEU A 86 11.50 2.54 8.63
C LEU A 86 10.54 3.64 8.17
N ALA A 87 9.27 3.33 7.95
CA ALA A 87 8.25 4.31 7.58
C ALA A 87 8.00 5.33 8.70
N GLN A 88 7.99 4.88 9.96
CA GLN A 88 7.89 5.78 11.11
C GLN A 88 9.12 6.69 11.24
N GLU A 89 10.32 6.16 11.01
CA GLU A 89 11.56 6.94 11.00
C GLU A 89 11.55 8.00 9.89
N ALA A 90 11.12 7.62 8.67
CA ALA A 90 10.96 8.55 7.55
C ALA A 90 10.01 9.71 7.90
N ARG A 91 8.87 9.40 8.53
CA ARG A 91 7.91 10.41 8.99
C ARG A 91 8.51 11.32 10.07
N ASN A 92 9.27 10.78 11.01
CA ASN A 92 9.91 11.56 12.06
C ASN A 92 10.96 12.53 11.49
N ILE A 93 11.71 12.10 10.47
CA ILE A 93 12.67 12.95 9.77
C ILE A 93 11.94 14.06 9.01
N GLU A 94 10.87 13.72 8.29
CA GLU A 94 10.03 14.71 7.60
C GLU A 94 9.55 15.80 8.55
N MET A 95 8.97 15.41 9.69
CA MET A 95 8.46 16.36 10.70
C MET A 95 9.54 17.27 11.28
N LYS A 96 10.80 16.79 11.35
CA LYS A 96 11.95 17.59 11.81
C LYS A 96 12.56 18.45 10.72
N ALA A 97 12.40 18.04 9.45
CA ALA A 97 13.00 18.68 8.29
C ALA A 97 12.05 19.69 7.60
N VAL A 98 10.85 19.91 8.14
CA VAL A 98 9.87 20.89 7.62
C VAL A 98 10.53 22.27 7.52
N GLY A 99 10.68 22.75 6.29
CA GLY A 99 11.29 24.06 6.00
C GLY A 99 12.82 24.07 5.95
N ILE A 100 13.51 22.94 6.12
CA ILE A 100 14.98 22.87 6.15
C ILE A 100 15.55 22.02 4.99
N SER A 101 15.12 20.76 4.86
CA SER A 101 15.64 19.88 3.79
C SER A 101 14.70 18.70 3.48
N PRO A 102 13.80 18.86 2.49
CA PRO A 102 12.90 17.79 2.04
C PRO A 102 13.64 16.54 1.54
N MET A 103 14.85 16.71 1.01
CA MET A 103 15.65 15.66 0.37
C MET A 103 15.95 14.49 1.33
N SER A 104 16.30 14.80 2.58
CA SER A 104 16.60 13.79 3.60
C SER A 104 15.42 12.83 3.88
N SER A 105 14.19 13.33 3.71
CA SER A 105 12.97 12.56 3.92
C SER A 105 12.65 11.69 2.70
N ILE A 106 12.93 12.20 1.50
CA ILE A 106 12.74 11.47 0.23
C ILE A 106 13.56 10.18 0.23
N ASP A 107 14.84 10.24 0.59
CA ASP A 107 15.71 9.06 0.59
C ASP A 107 15.19 7.96 1.53
N LYS A 108 14.64 8.35 2.68
CA LYS A 108 14.06 7.42 3.65
C LYS A 108 12.76 6.81 3.17
N TYR A 109 11.88 7.60 2.56
CA TYR A 109 10.68 7.06 1.94
C TYR A 109 10.99 6.14 0.73
N LYS A 110 12.04 6.44 -0.04
CA LYS A 110 12.53 5.58 -1.12
C LYS A 110 13.03 4.22 -0.59
N GLU A 111 13.75 4.24 0.53
CA GLU A 111 14.17 3.02 1.23
C GLU A 111 12.97 2.17 1.67
N VAL A 112 11.94 2.79 2.25
CA VAL A 112 10.69 2.12 2.65
C VAL A 112 10.01 1.46 1.45
N VAL A 113 9.85 2.18 0.35
CA VAL A 113 9.22 1.67 -0.87
C VAL A 113 10.00 0.51 -1.46
N LYS A 114 11.34 0.61 -1.53
CA LYS A 114 12.20 -0.47 -2.03
C LYS A 114 12.01 -1.76 -1.21
N ASN A 115 12.13 -1.68 0.11
CA ASN A 115 11.97 -2.85 0.98
C ASN A 115 10.54 -3.43 0.90
N SER A 116 9.54 -2.57 0.68
CA SER A 116 8.15 -3.00 0.52
C SER A 116 7.94 -3.80 -0.76
N TYR A 117 8.49 -3.35 -1.89
CA TYR A 117 8.48 -4.12 -3.14
C TYR A 117 9.20 -5.45 -2.98
N GLU A 118 10.41 -5.45 -2.41
CA GLU A 118 11.18 -6.69 -2.21
C GLU A 118 10.43 -7.73 -1.35
N LEU A 119 9.59 -7.28 -0.41
CA LEU A 119 8.75 -8.16 0.39
C LEU A 119 7.50 -8.62 -0.37
N ILE A 120 6.86 -7.74 -1.15
CA ILE A 120 5.73 -8.09 -2.02
C ILE A 120 6.16 -9.10 -3.08
N ASP A 121 7.38 -8.99 -3.62
CA ASP A 121 7.94 -9.92 -4.61
C ASP A 121 8.18 -11.33 -4.06
N LYS A 122 8.05 -11.54 -2.74
CA LYS A 122 8.05 -12.89 -2.16
C LYS A 122 6.72 -13.61 -2.32
N ARG A 123 5.70 -12.90 -2.81
CA ARG A 123 4.38 -13.44 -3.15
C ARG A 123 4.50 -14.43 -4.31
N ASP A 124 3.88 -15.60 -4.13
CA ASP A 124 3.70 -16.58 -5.19
C ASP A 124 2.26 -16.52 -5.70
N ASP A 125 2.06 -15.84 -6.82
CA ASP A 125 0.73 -15.59 -7.39
C ASP A 125 -0.01 -16.85 -7.81
N ILE A 126 0.73 -17.89 -8.22
CA ILE A 126 0.17 -19.17 -8.61
C ILE A 126 -0.41 -19.85 -7.36
N LYS A 127 0.41 -20.00 -6.30
CA LYS A 127 -0.04 -20.59 -5.03
C LYS A 127 -1.21 -19.83 -4.43
N ILE A 128 -1.19 -18.49 -4.48
CA ILE A 128 -2.28 -17.67 -3.95
C ILE A 128 -3.57 -17.87 -4.75
N SER A 129 -3.49 -17.96 -6.07
CA SER A 129 -4.65 -18.24 -6.91
C SER A 129 -5.26 -19.60 -6.57
N GLU A 130 -4.43 -20.62 -6.41
CA GLU A 130 -4.86 -21.98 -6.03
C GLU A 130 -5.50 -22.01 -4.64
N ILE A 131 -4.88 -21.37 -3.64
CA ILE A 131 -5.44 -21.24 -2.29
C ILE A 131 -6.81 -20.56 -2.32
N LYS A 132 -6.96 -19.49 -3.11
CA LYS A 132 -8.24 -18.78 -3.25
C LYS A 132 -9.29 -19.65 -3.93
N SER A 133 -8.91 -20.41 -4.96
CA SER A 133 -9.80 -21.36 -5.64
C SER A 133 -10.27 -22.45 -4.68
N LEU A 134 -9.35 -23.05 -3.91
CA LEU A 134 -9.67 -24.08 -2.93
C LEU A 134 -10.60 -23.57 -1.82
N LYS A 135 -10.33 -22.38 -1.27
CA LYS A 135 -11.22 -21.74 -0.28
C LYS A 135 -12.63 -21.51 -0.83
N ARG A 136 -12.74 -21.03 -2.07
CA ARG A 136 -14.04 -20.82 -2.74
C ARG A 136 -14.78 -22.14 -2.94
N PHE A 137 -14.07 -23.18 -3.37
CA PHE A 137 -14.65 -24.51 -3.55
C PHE A 137 -15.18 -25.09 -2.24
N ILE A 138 -14.39 -25.05 -1.16
CA ILE A 138 -14.79 -25.52 0.17
C ILE A 138 -16.01 -24.73 0.67
N SER A 139 -15.97 -23.40 0.59
CA SER A 139 -17.07 -22.54 1.02
C SER A 139 -18.37 -22.80 0.23
N THR A 140 -18.27 -23.04 -1.07
CA THR A 140 -19.43 -23.38 -1.91
C THR A 140 -20.02 -24.73 -1.51
N LYS A 141 -19.15 -25.72 -1.23
CA LYS A 141 -19.58 -27.04 -0.77
C LYS A 141 -20.27 -26.96 0.59
N GLU A 142 -19.72 -26.22 1.54
CA GLU A 142 -20.34 -26.00 2.86
C GLU A 142 -21.71 -25.33 2.75
N PHE A 143 -21.83 -24.33 1.87
CA PHE A 143 -23.11 -23.67 1.60
C PHE A 143 -24.15 -24.65 1.05
N LEU A 144 -23.79 -25.50 0.08
CA LEU A 144 -24.69 -26.51 -0.48
C LEU A 144 -25.11 -27.55 0.57
N ILE A 145 -24.18 -28.02 1.40
CA ILE A 145 -24.49 -28.94 2.51
C ILE A 145 -25.45 -28.29 3.50
N GLY A 146 -25.24 -27.01 3.82
CA GLY A 146 -26.13 -26.23 4.68
C GLY A 146 -27.56 -26.14 4.14
N ILE A 147 -27.73 -25.92 2.84
CA ILE A 147 -29.05 -25.95 2.18
C ILE A 147 -29.70 -27.32 2.34
N VAL A 148 -28.98 -28.39 2.05
CA VAL A 148 -29.51 -29.76 2.13
C VAL A 148 -29.97 -30.08 3.55
N ILE A 149 -29.14 -29.79 4.56
CA ILE A 149 -29.49 -29.99 5.98
C ILE A 149 -30.72 -29.14 6.35
N GLY A 150 -30.79 -27.89 5.89
CA GLY A 150 -31.93 -27.01 6.14
C GLY A 150 -33.24 -27.55 5.56
N ILE A 151 -33.22 -28.09 4.34
CA ILE A 151 -34.39 -28.71 3.70
C ILE A 151 -34.85 -29.93 4.51
N PHE A 152 -33.94 -30.85 4.83
CA PHE A 152 -34.30 -32.05 5.60
C PHE A 152 -34.81 -31.71 7.00
N GLY A 153 -34.17 -30.76 7.70
CA GLY A 153 -34.63 -30.28 9.00
C GLY A 153 -36.04 -29.67 8.94
N GLY A 154 -36.31 -28.85 7.91
CA GLY A 154 -37.63 -28.27 7.68
C GLY A 154 -38.70 -29.32 7.40
N MET A 155 -38.39 -30.33 6.58
CA MET A 155 -39.31 -31.43 6.30
C MET A 155 -39.64 -32.25 7.56
N ILE A 156 -38.64 -32.58 8.37
CA ILE A 156 -38.83 -33.32 9.63
C ILE A 156 -39.67 -32.50 10.60
N SER A 157 -39.36 -31.21 10.78
CA SER A 157 -40.12 -30.34 11.68
C SER A 157 -41.57 -30.16 11.20
N GLY A 158 -41.78 -29.97 9.89
CA GLY A 158 -43.12 -29.86 9.31
C GLY A 158 -43.92 -31.15 9.48
N TYR A 159 -43.27 -32.31 9.30
CA TYR A 159 -43.89 -33.60 9.55
C TYR A 159 -44.30 -33.76 11.02
N LEU A 160 -43.42 -33.43 11.97
CA LEU A 160 -43.73 -33.52 13.41
C LEU A 160 -44.90 -32.62 13.83
N LEU A 161 -45.02 -31.42 13.23
CA LEU A 161 -46.14 -30.51 13.46
C LEU A 161 -47.48 -31.05 12.95
N LEU A 162 -47.51 -32.04 12.05
CA LEU A 162 -48.76 -32.67 11.61
C LEU A 162 -49.30 -33.70 12.62
N PHE A 163 -48.51 -34.10 13.63
CA PHE A 163 -48.89 -35.09 14.65
C PHE A 163 -49.13 -34.49 16.04
N ILE A 164 -49.06 -33.17 16.17
CA ILE A 164 -49.39 -32.39 17.37
C ILE A 164 -50.65 -31.58 17.06
#